data_AF-A0A2G9TL13-F1
#
_entry.id   AF-A0A2G9TL13-F1
#
_cell.length_a   1.000
_cell.length_b   1.000
_cell.length_c   1.000
_cell.angle_alpha   90.00
_cell.angle_beta   90.00
_cell.angle_gamma   90.00
#
_symmetry.space_group_name_H-M   'P 1'
#
loop_
_entity.id
_entity.type
_entity.pdbx_description
1 polymer ?
#
loop_
_entity_poly.entity_id
_entity_poly.type
_entity_poly.pdbx_seq_one_letter_code
_entity_poly.pdbx_strand_id
1 'polypeptide(L)'
;RNDSCSAIRHKTNSHAKALAVYDKSSQLIECTSLFQGRCRLRNLHNITDVQIESPEPMLANDATSSAVVFVGSGPSGDPVLYVGTTFVRGPLFRDDIPAVTSLRLSRSRDGDAKEFELADKGLATGTEISLERKYRSSYSIDYVGGFESGKYAYFATRQRKTLGEDAPLQSRLVRVCTGDSHFYSYTEVMLECMKDDTDYNLIQDVYVATAGYNLAKSLGI
;
A
#
# COMPACT_ATOMS: atom_id res chain seq x y z
N ARG A 1 21.36 11.75 -5.59
CA ARG A 1 22.45 11.59 -4.59
C ARG A 1 23.29 10.39 -4.99
N ASN A 2 24.61 10.53 -5.03
CA ASN A 2 25.54 9.46 -5.36
C ASN A 2 25.91 8.71 -4.07
N ASP A 3 24.92 8.04 -3.47
CA ASP A 3 25.15 7.28 -2.23
C ASP A 3 25.92 6.01 -2.59
N SER A 4 27.22 6.01 -2.31
CA SER A 4 28.06 4.84 -2.53
C SER A 4 27.64 3.74 -1.55
N CYS A 5 27.30 2.56 -2.08
CA CYS A 5 27.08 1.39 -1.23
C CYS A 5 28.44 0.91 -0.75
N SER A 6 28.64 0.83 0.57
CA SER A 6 29.83 0.20 1.16
C SER A 6 29.87 -1.31 0.94
N ALA A 7 28.71 -1.93 0.67
CA ALA A 7 28.57 -3.34 0.37
C ALA A 7 28.71 -3.64 -1.13
N ILE A 8 29.37 -4.77 -1.45
CA ILE A 8 29.50 -5.29 -2.81
C ILE A 8 28.12 -5.71 -3.33
N ARG A 9 27.76 -5.27 -4.53
CA ARG A 9 26.49 -5.62 -5.17
C ARG A 9 26.61 -6.97 -5.89
N HIS A 10 25.62 -7.82 -5.72
CA HIS A 10 25.49 -9.09 -6.43
C HIS A 10 24.29 -9.04 -7.38
N LYS A 11 24.31 -9.86 -8.45
CA LYS A 11 23.14 -10.05 -9.30
C LYS A 11 22.06 -10.75 -8.50
N THR A 12 20.88 -10.14 -8.44
CA THR A 12 19.70 -10.69 -7.77
C THR A 12 18.49 -10.56 -8.70
N ASN A 13 17.50 -11.42 -8.47
CA ASN A 13 16.26 -11.40 -9.25
C ASN A 13 15.42 -10.16 -8.92
N SER A 14 14.73 -9.66 -9.95
CA SER A 14 13.68 -8.65 -9.79
C SER A 14 12.34 -9.34 -9.64
N HIS A 15 11.71 -9.20 -8.48
CA HIS A 15 10.36 -9.67 -8.24
C HIS A 15 9.40 -8.50 -8.43
N ALA A 16 8.40 -8.66 -9.29
CA ALA A 16 7.28 -7.71 -9.35
C ALA A 16 6.51 -7.79 -8.02
N LYS A 17 6.38 -6.66 -7.33
CA LYS A 17 5.77 -6.58 -6.00
C LYS A 17 4.35 -6.03 -6.07
N ALA A 18 4.11 -5.10 -6.99
CA ALA A 18 2.79 -4.51 -7.17
C ALA A 18 2.67 -3.94 -8.59
N LEU A 19 1.44 -3.95 -9.10
CA LEU A 19 1.08 -3.43 -10.42
C LEU A 19 -0.28 -2.74 -10.31
N ALA A 20 -0.39 -1.52 -10.81
CA ALA A 20 -1.67 -0.81 -10.90
C ALA A 20 -1.74 0.01 -12.18
N VAL A 21 -2.95 0.26 -12.67
CA VAL A 21 -3.18 1.09 -13.84
C VAL A 21 -3.76 2.42 -13.40
N TYR A 22 -3.16 3.52 -13.88
CA TYR A 22 -3.71 4.86 -13.74
C TYR A 22 -4.37 5.27 -15.06
N ASP A 23 -5.62 4.86 -15.24
CA ASP A 23 -6.36 4.97 -16.50
C ASP A 23 -6.46 6.40 -17.03
N LYS A 24 -6.71 7.38 -16.14
CA LYS A 24 -6.89 8.79 -16.54
C LYS A 24 -5.66 9.40 -17.22
N SER A 25 -4.47 8.83 -16.99
CA SER A 25 -3.20 9.29 -17.57
C SER A 25 -2.59 8.27 -18.54
N SER A 26 -3.26 7.14 -18.80
CA SER A 26 -2.72 6.04 -19.61
C SER A 26 -1.34 5.59 -19.13
N GLN A 27 -1.20 5.45 -17.80
CA GLN A 27 0.06 5.07 -17.16
C GLN A 27 -0.06 3.74 -16.42
N LEU A 28 1.00 2.94 -16.51
CA LEU A 28 1.20 1.73 -15.72
C LEU A 28 2.12 2.04 -14.55
N ILE A 29 1.71 1.70 -13.34
CA ILE A 29 2.54 1.76 -12.13
C ILE A 29 3.12 0.38 -11.89
N GLU A 30 4.43 0.24 -11.98
CA GLU A 30 5.17 -0.99 -11.69
C GLU A 30 6.04 -0.78 -10.46
N CYS A 31 5.97 -1.68 -9.49
CA CYS A 31 6.91 -1.69 -8.38
C CYS A 31 7.63 -3.03 -8.25
N THR A 32 8.92 -3.00 -7.96
CA THR A 32 9.79 -4.19 -7.97
C THR A 32 10.63 -4.30 -6.71
N SER A 33 11.07 -5.51 -6.35
CA SER A 33 11.92 -5.77 -5.18
C SER A 33 13.31 -5.13 -5.29
N LEU A 34 13.81 -4.93 -6.52
CA LEU A 34 15.12 -4.31 -6.73
C LEU A 34 15.10 -2.82 -6.37
N PHE A 35 16.31 -2.27 -6.22
CA PHE A 35 16.53 -0.86 -5.90
C PHE A 35 15.79 -0.42 -4.63
N GLN A 36 15.67 -1.35 -3.67
CA GLN A 36 15.02 -1.17 -2.37
C GLN A 36 13.48 -1.08 -2.42
N GLY A 37 12.81 -1.58 -3.45
CA GLY A 37 11.34 -1.51 -3.50
C GLY A 37 10.84 -0.24 -4.20
N ARG A 38 11.49 0.17 -5.29
CA ARG A 38 11.10 1.37 -6.06
C ARG A 38 9.95 1.09 -7.02
N CYS A 39 9.19 2.15 -7.29
CA CYS A 39 8.09 2.16 -8.23
C CYS A 39 8.42 3.02 -9.46
N ARG A 40 7.79 2.71 -10.59
CA ARG A 40 7.95 3.42 -11.86
C ARG A 40 6.59 3.68 -12.50
N LEU A 41 6.45 4.85 -13.09
CA LEU A 41 5.41 5.15 -14.06
C LEU A 41 5.93 4.81 -15.46
N ARG A 42 5.17 3.99 -16.16
CA ARG A 42 5.43 3.57 -17.54
C ARG A 42 4.27 4.00 -18.42
N ASN A 43 4.56 4.21 -19.70
CA ASN A 43 3.50 4.43 -20.69
C ASN A 43 2.70 3.13 -20.89
N LEU A 44 1.37 3.18 -20.77
CA LEU A 44 0.52 1.99 -20.92
C LEU A 44 0.48 1.47 -22.37
N HIS A 45 0.67 2.34 -23.36
CA HIS A 45 0.75 1.94 -24.78
C HIS A 45 2.12 1.36 -25.16
N ASN A 46 3.16 1.70 -24.40
CA ASN A 46 4.49 1.15 -24.58
C ASN A 46 5.19 0.96 -23.23
N ILE A 47 5.00 -0.21 -22.61
CA ILE A 47 5.50 -0.48 -21.26
C ILE A 47 7.03 -0.47 -21.15
N THR A 48 7.77 -0.48 -22.27
CA THR A 48 9.23 -0.32 -22.24
C THR A 48 9.66 1.12 -21.93
N ASP A 49 8.78 2.10 -22.18
CA ASP A 49 9.01 3.51 -21.90
C ASP A 49 8.77 3.81 -20.40
N VAL A 50 9.86 4.05 -19.67
CA VAL A 50 9.85 4.47 -18.26
C VAL A 50 9.84 5.99 -18.23
N GLN A 51 8.77 6.56 -17.69
CA GLN A 51 8.59 8.01 -17.64
C GLN A 51 9.16 8.60 -16.35
N ILE A 52 8.84 7.99 -15.21
CA ILE A 52 9.23 8.47 -13.87
C ILE A 52 9.59 7.27 -12.99
N GLU A 53 10.64 7.39 -12.19
CA GLU A 53 10.98 6.44 -11.13
C GLU A 53 10.87 7.16 -9.77
N SER A 54 10.34 6.46 -8.76
CA SER A 54 10.22 7.01 -7.41
C SER A 54 11.60 7.41 -6.88
N PRO A 55 11.76 8.62 -6.30
CA PRO A 55 13.05 9.09 -5.81
C PRO A 55 13.51 8.32 -4.57
N GLU A 56 12.56 7.79 -3.80
CA GLU A 56 12.79 7.04 -2.57
C GLU A 56 12.24 5.59 -2.66
N PRO A 57 12.74 4.66 -1.83
CA PRO A 57 12.18 3.31 -1.64
C PRO A 57 10.76 3.33 -1.07
N MET A 58 9.82 2.59 -1.67
CA MET A 58 8.39 2.65 -1.31
C MET A 58 7.82 1.36 -0.72
N LEU A 59 8.38 0.20 -1.09
CA LEU A 59 7.81 -1.11 -0.77
C LEU A 59 8.84 -2.06 -0.14
N ALA A 60 8.35 -3.23 0.27
CA ALA A 60 9.16 -4.40 0.58
C ALA A 60 10.09 -4.76 -0.60
N ASN A 61 11.36 -4.96 -0.28
CA ASN A 61 12.44 -5.20 -1.26
C ASN A 61 12.88 -6.67 -1.35
N ASP A 62 12.16 -7.59 -0.70
CA ASP A 62 12.41 -9.02 -0.77
C ASP A 62 11.39 -9.73 -1.68
N ALA A 63 11.52 -11.04 -1.86
CA ALA A 63 10.60 -11.80 -2.69
C ALA A 63 9.22 -12.01 -2.03
N THR A 64 9.18 -12.21 -0.72
CA THR A 64 8.04 -12.83 -0.02
C THR A 64 7.14 -11.86 0.75
N SER A 65 7.68 -10.74 1.23
CA SER A 65 6.91 -9.79 2.05
C SER A 65 5.90 -9.05 1.19
N SER A 66 4.67 -8.93 1.67
CA SER A 66 3.57 -8.46 0.84
C SER A 66 3.61 -6.95 0.56
N ALA A 67 3.02 -6.56 -0.57
CA ALA A 67 2.80 -5.17 -0.95
C ALA A 67 1.52 -5.09 -1.78
N VAL A 68 0.72 -4.07 -1.52
CA VAL A 68 -0.52 -3.77 -2.24
C VAL A 68 -0.45 -2.33 -2.67
N VAL A 69 -0.78 -2.07 -3.94
CA VAL A 69 -0.96 -0.72 -4.46
C VAL A 69 -2.25 -0.64 -5.27
N PHE A 70 -2.95 0.49 -5.17
CA PHE A 70 -4.09 0.79 -6.02
C PHE A 70 -4.24 2.30 -6.21
N VAL A 71 -4.81 2.70 -7.33
CA VAL A 71 -5.08 4.11 -7.62
C VAL A 71 -6.44 4.49 -7.02
N GLY A 72 -6.49 5.63 -6.35
CA GLY A 72 -7.73 6.17 -5.81
C GLY A 72 -7.73 7.69 -5.72
N SER A 73 -8.75 8.24 -5.07
CA SER A 73 -8.93 9.67 -4.84
C SER A 73 -8.16 10.13 -3.59
N GLY A 74 -7.44 11.26 -3.67
CA GLY A 74 -6.74 11.86 -2.53
C GLY A 74 -7.48 13.04 -1.89
N PRO A 75 -6.87 13.71 -0.89
CA PRO A 75 -7.53 14.75 -0.08
C PRO A 75 -8.11 15.92 -0.88
N SER A 76 -7.40 16.33 -1.93
CA SER A 76 -7.82 17.42 -2.83
C SER A 76 -8.70 16.94 -4.00
N GLY A 77 -9.11 15.67 -4.02
CA GLY A 77 -9.78 15.02 -5.16
C GLY A 77 -8.84 14.63 -6.30
N ASP A 78 -7.57 15.01 -6.22
CA ASP A 78 -6.53 14.59 -7.16
C ASP A 78 -6.22 13.09 -6.99
N PRO A 79 -5.87 12.36 -8.06
CA PRO A 79 -5.59 10.94 -7.99
C PRO A 79 -4.27 10.66 -7.25
N VAL A 80 -4.32 9.65 -6.39
CA VAL A 80 -3.20 9.20 -5.56
C VAL A 80 -2.99 7.70 -5.70
N LEU A 81 -1.77 7.25 -5.43
CA LEU A 81 -1.41 5.86 -5.26
C LEU A 81 -1.48 5.51 -3.78
N TYR A 82 -2.46 4.69 -3.40
CA TYR A 82 -2.49 4.06 -2.09
C TYR A 82 -1.50 2.91 -2.06
N VAL A 83 -0.69 2.84 -1.00
CA VAL A 83 0.36 1.86 -0.81
C VAL A 83 0.24 1.25 0.57
N GLY A 84 0.20 -0.07 0.64
CA GLY A 84 0.32 -0.86 1.87
C GLY A 84 1.46 -1.85 1.72
N THR A 85 2.43 -1.86 2.62
CA THR A 85 3.61 -2.73 2.49
C THR A 85 4.05 -3.32 3.81
N THR A 86 4.42 -4.60 3.78
CA THR A 86 5.05 -5.26 4.92
C THR A 86 6.43 -4.66 5.16
N PHE A 87 6.76 -4.41 6.43
CA PHE A 87 8.08 -3.95 6.81
C PHE A 87 9.11 -5.07 6.59
N VAL A 88 10.23 -4.74 5.95
CA VAL A 88 11.39 -5.65 5.85
C VAL A 88 12.59 -4.94 6.44
N ARG A 89 13.25 -5.60 7.38
CA ARG A 89 14.48 -5.10 7.98
C ARG A 89 15.57 -4.97 6.90
N GLY A 90 16.28 -3.85 6.90
CA GLY A 90 17.35 -3.61 5.93
C GLY A 90 18.30 -2.51 6.38
N PRO A 91 19.23 -2.09 5.51
CA PRO A 91 20.11 -0.96 5.77
C PRO A 91 19.31 0.34 5.98
N LEU A 92 20.02 1.42 6.35
CA LEU A 92 19.47 2.77 6.57
C LEU A 92 18.42 3.14 5.50
N PHE A 93 17.44 3.98 5.86
CA PHE A 93 16.28 4.43 5.06
C PHE A 93 15.05 3.50 5.03
N ARG A 94 15.17 2.23 5.44
CA ARG A 94 14.01 1.31 5.50
C ARG A 94 13.06 1.58 6.65
N ASP A 95 13.57 2.16 7.75
CA ASP A 95 12.78 2.49 8.94
C ASP A 95 11.77 3.62 8.69
N ASP A 96 11.95 4.37 7.60
CA ASP A 96 11.12 5.51 7.24
C ASP A 96 10.04 5.16 6.20
N ILE A 97 9.98 3.91 5.73
CA ILE A 97 8.90 3.45 4.85
C ILE A 97 7.62 3.25 5.70
N PRO A 98 6.54 3.99 5.41
CA PRO A 98 5.29 3.83 6.14
C PRO A 98 4.61 2.51 5.82
N ALA A 99 3.81 2.02 6.77
CA ALA A 99 3.04 0.79 6.62
C ALA A 99 1.91 0.98 5.61
N VAL A 100 1.21 2.12 5.72
CA VAL A 100 0.17 2.58 4.78
C VAL A 100 0.43 4.03 4.42
N THR A 101 0.33 4.39 3.14
CA THR A 101 0.49 5.79 2.67
C THR A 101 -0.32 6.06 1.40
N SER A 102 -0.58 7.33 1.11
CA SER A 102 -1.03 7.77 -0.22
C SER A 102 -0.03 8.75 -0.85
N LEU A 103 0.32 8.51 -2.10
CA LEU A 103 1.33 9.25 -2.85
C LEU A 103 0.73 9.92 -4.08
N ARG A 104 1.28 11.06 -4.50
CA ARG A 104 0.82 11.78 -5.70
C ARG A 104 1.16 11.00 -6.97
N LEU A 105 0.25 11.02 -7.94
CA LEU A 105 0.46 10.44 -9.28
C LEU A 105 0.61 11.49 -10.39
N SER A 106 0.32 12.75 -10.10
CA SER A 106 0.42 13.86 -11.04
C SER A 106 1.38 14.93 -10.54
N ARG A 107 1.88 15.73 -11.49
CA ARG A 107 2.65 16.94 -11.20
C ARG A 107 1.86 17.91 -10.31
N SER A 108 2.60 18.74 -9.60
CA SER A 108 2.03 19.91 -8.91
C SER A 108 1.34 20.83 -9.92
N ARG A 109 0.37 21.63 -9.44
CA ARG A 109 -0.27 22.68 -10.24
C ARG A 109 0.73 23.72 -10.77
N ASP A 110 1.85 23.87 -10.06
CA ASP A 110 2.95 24.77 -10.40
C ASP A 110 3.97 24.15 -11.40
N GLY A 111 3.73 22.92 -11.86
CA GLY A 111 4.58 22.23 -12.84
C GLY A 111 5.70 21.37 -12.26
N ASP A 112 5.94 21.42 -10.94
CA ASP A 112 6.92 20.58 -10.26
C ASP A 112 6.59 19.09 -10.35
N ALA A 113 7.60 18.27 -10.63
CA ALA A 113 7.50 16.82 -10.54
C ALA A 113 7.43 16.40 -9.06
N LYS A 114 6.22 16.06 -8.60
CA LYS A 114 5.91 15.62 -7.22
C LYS A 114 5.36 14.21 -7.17
N GLU A 115 5.42 13.49 -8.29
CA GLU A 115 5.00 12.10 -8.38
C GLU A 115 5.76 11.25 -7.36
N PHE A 116 5.06 10.35 -6.69
CA PHE A 116 5.53 9.52 -5.57
C PHE A 116 5.89 10.29 -4.27
N GLU A 117 5.68 11.60 -4.18
CA GLU A 117 5.68 12.29 -2.88
C GLU A 117 4.37 12.04 -2.13
N LEU A 118 4.38 12.20 -0.81
CA LEU A 118 3.15 12.15 0.00
C LEU A 118 2.07 13.07 -0.59
N ALA A 119 0.84 12.57 -0.67
CA ALA A 119 -0.29 13.35 -1.16
C ALA A 119 -0.44 14.65 -0.37
N ASP A 120 -0.34 14.55 0.97
CA ASP A 120 -0.23 15.69 1.86
C ASP A 120 0.86 15.45 2.91
N LYS A 121 1.66 16.48 3.19
CA LYS A 121 2.78 16.45 4.14
C LYS A 121 2.72 17.70 5.00
N GLY A 122 2.30 17.52 6.25
CA GLY A 122 2.35 18.54 7.29
C GLY A 122 3.69 18.57 8.05
N LEU A 123 3.77 19.42 9.07
CA LEU A 123 4.97 19.55 9.92
C LEU A 123 5.22 18.31 10.80
N ALA A 124 4.14 17.67 11.28
CA ALA A 124 4.20 16.54 12.20
C ALA A 124 3.36 15.33 11.75
N THR A 125 2.56 15.49 10.70
CA THR A 125 1.61 14.49 10.19
C THR A 125 1.59 14.53 8.67
N GLY A 126 0.91 13.59 8.04
CA GLY A 126 0.69 13.55 6.60
C GLY A 126 -0.18 12.37 6.23
N THR A 127 -0.28 12.08 4.94
CA THR A 127 -1.02 10.92 4.44
C THR A 127 -0.21 9.62 4.56
N GLU A 128 0.18 9.27 5.78
CA GLU A 128 0.95 8.08 6.10
C GLU A 128 0.69 7.56 7.53
N ILE A 129 0.78 6.25 7.70
CA ILE A 129 0.75 5.56 8.99
C ILE A 129 1.95 4.62 9.07
N SER A 130 2.68 4.74 10.17
CA SER A 130 3.89 3.98 10.45
C SER A 130 3.74 3.19 11.74
N LEU A 131 4.28 1.97 11.76
CA LEU A 131 4.46 1.23 13.01
C LEU A 131 5.52 1.92 13.89
N GLU A 132 5.33 1.91 15.21
CA GLU A 132 6.38 2.39 16.12
C GLU A 132 7.67 1.57 15.94
N ARG A 133 8.83 2.25 16.01
CA ARG A 133 10.16 1.64 15.79
C ARG A 133 10.37 0.34 16.59
N LYS A 134 9.90 0.30 17.84
CA LYS A 134 10.07 -0.85 18.74
C LYS A 134 9.28 -2.10 18.31
N TYR A 135 8.23 -1.97 17.49
CA TYR A 135 7.38 -3.09 17.06
C TYR A 135 7.66 -3.56 15.64
N ARG A 136 8.35 -2.76 14.80
CA ARG A 136 8.56 -3.06 13.38
C ARG A 136 9.18 -4.44 13.12
N SER A 137 10.07 -4.92 13.99
CA SER A 137 10.74 -6.22 13.80
C SER A 137 9.97 -7.42 14.34
N SER A 138 9.04 -7.23 15.28
CA SER A 138 8.30 -8.32 15.94
C SER A 138 6.83 -8.41 15.50
N TYR A 139 6.29 -7.32 14.96
CA TYR A 139 4.90 -7.23 14.51
C TYR A 139 4.86 -6.97 13.00
N SER A 140 4.57 -8.05 12.25
CA SER A 140 4.40 -8.01 10.79
C SER A 140 2.93 -7.82 10.41
N ILE A 141 2.70 -7.02 9.37
CA ILE A 141 1.40 -6.86 8.72
C ILE A 141 1.54 -7.35 7.29
N ASP A 142 0.74 -8.36 6.94
CA ASP A 142 0.57 -8.80 5.56
C ASP A 142 -0.59 -8.06 4.92
N TYR A 143 -0.39 -7.49 3.74
CA TYR A 143 -1.39 -6.83 2.91
C TYR A 143 -1.85 -7.79 1.83
N VAL A 144 -3.13 -8.13 1.86
CA VAL A 144 -3.73 -9.14 0.95
C VAL A 144 -4.33 -8.46 -0.27
N GLY A 145 -4.99 -7.32 -0.10
CA GLY A 145 -5.52 -6.52 -1.19
C GLY A 145 -6.03 -5.17 -0.71
N GLY A 146 -6.45 -4.32 -1.63
CA GLY A 146 -6.92 -2.98 -1.32
C GLY A 146 -7.78 -2.40 -2.43
N PHE A 147 -8.67 -1.49 -2.06
CA PHE A 147 -9.66 -0.91 -2.96
C PHE A 147 -10.19 0.42 -2.41
N GLU A 148 -10.70 1.26 -3.31
CA GLU A 148 -11.52 2.41 -2.94
C GLU A 148 -13.01 2.05 -3.03
N SER A 149 -13.81 2.46 -2.05
CA SER A 149 -15.26 2.37 -2.11
C SER A 149 -15.90 3.59 -1.43
N GLY A 150 -16.74 4.31 -2.18
CA GLY A 150 -17.33 5.56 -1.72
C GLY A 150 -16.26 6.63 -1.47
N LYS A 151 -16.12 7.08 -0.21
CA LYS A 151 -15.16 8.11 0.22
C LYS A 151 -14.00 7.54 1.05
N TYR A 152 -13.73 6.25 0.90
CA TYR A 152 -12.78 5.54 1.73
C TYR A 152 -11.88 4.62 0.91
N ALA A 153 -10.61 4.58 1.31
CA ALA A 153 -9.64 3.60 0.86
C ALA A 153 -9.51 2.49 1.91
N TYR A 154 -9.47 1.25 1.45
CA TYR A 154 -9.46 0.06 2.29
C TYR A 154 -8.24 -0.82 2.00
N PHE A 155 -7.70 -1.44 3.04
CA PHE A 155 -6.71 -2.51 2.92
C PHE A 155 -7.15 -3.72 3.73
N ALA A 156 -7.19 -4.88 3.09
CA ALA A 156 -7.35 -6.15 3.77
C ALA A 156 -5.99 -6.65 4.23
N THR A 157 -5.86 -6.95 5.52
CA THR A 157 -4.60 -7.33 6.14
C THR A 157 -4.71 -8.60 6.96
N ARG A 158 -3.59 -9.30 7.14
CA ARG A 158 -3.41 -10.34 8.16
C ARG A 158 -2.31 -9.89 9.10
N GLN A 159 -2.58 -9.95 10.38
CA GLN A 159 -1.65 -9.50 11.41
C GLN A 159 -1.99 -10.16 12.74
N ARG A 160 -1.08 -10.10 13.71
CA ARG A 160 -1.32 -10.69 15.03
C ARG A 160 -2.42 -9.94 15.77
N LYS A 161 -3.27 -10.66 16.50
CA LYS A 161 -4.36 -10.07 17.29
C LYS A 161 -3.85 -9.09 18.34
N THR A 162 -2.69 -9.37 18.92
CA THR A 162 -1.98 -8.51 19.88
C THR A 162 -0.49 -8.46 19.55
N LEU A 163 0.27 -7.67 20.30
CA LEU A 163 1.72 -7.48 20.10
C LEU A 163 2.58 -8.67 20.58
N GLY A 164 1.98 -9.69 21.20
CA GLY A 164 2.70 -10.87 21.70
C GLY A 164 3.13 -11.80 20.56
N GLU A 165 4.31 -12.42 20.68
CA GLU A 165 4.86 -13.32 19.64
C GLU A 165 4.02 -14.59 19.43
N ASP A 166 3.30 -15.05 20.46
CA ASP A 166 2.39 -16.20 20.38
C ASP A 166 0.95 -15.81 20.02
N ALA A 167 0.69 -14.52 19.78
CA ALA A 167 -0.65 -14.07 19.46
C ALA A 167 -1.09 -14.66 18.11
N PRO A 168 -2.33 -15.20 18.04
CA PRO A 168 -2.85 -15.77 16.81
C PRO A 168 -2.97 -14.69 15.74
N LEU A 169 -2.82 -15.11 14.49
CA LEU A 169 -3.08 -14.26 13.34
C LEU A 169 -4.59 -14.01 13.21
N GLN A 170 -4.94 -12.85 12.69
CA GLN A 170 -6.31 -12.44 12.43
C GLN A 170 -6.35 -11.53 11.20
N SER A 171 -7.47 -11.60 10.48
CA SER A 171 -7.75 -10.70 9.37
C SER A 171 -8.34 -9.38 9.89
N ARG A 172 -7.87 -8.27 9.33
CA ARG A 172 -8.42 -6.93 9.60
C ARG A 172 -8.68 -6.18 8.31
N LEU A 173 -9.70 -5.33 8.35
CA LEU A 173 -9.96 -4.34 7.33
C LEU A 173 -9.53 -2.97 7.86
N VAL A 174 -8.47 -2.44 7.26
CA VAL A 174 -8.00 -1.07 7.48
C VAL A 174 -8.83 -0.14 6.61
N ARG A 175 -9.17 1.04 7.13
CA ARG A 175 -9.90 2.09 6.40
C ARG A 175 -9.31 3.47 6.67
N VAL A 176 -9.23 4.31 5.65
CA VAL A 176 -8.94 5.75 5.75
C VAL A 176 -9.88 6.54 4.83
N CYS A 177 -10.28 7.75 5.23
CA CYS A 177 -11.06 8.65 4.38
C CYS A 177 -10.18 9.20 3.26
N THR A 178 -10.69 9.22 2.02
CA THR A 178 -9.95 9.78 0.88
C THR A 178 -9.70 11.28 1.02
N GLY A 179 -10.61 11.99 1.71
CA GLY A 179 -10.53 13.43 1.97
C GLY A 179 -9.61 13.84 3.13
N ASP A 180 -8.94 12.91 3.80
CA ASP A 180 -8.18 13.18 5.02
C ASP A 180 -6.67 13.34 4.74
N SER A 181 -6.18 14.57 4.88
CA SER A 181 -4.77 14.95 4.65
C SER A 181 -3.80 14.48 5.75
N HIS A 182 -4.30 13.93 6.85
CA HIS A 182 -3.48 13.56 8.01
C HIS A 182 -3.66 12.11 8.46
N PHE A 183 -4.50 11.35 7.74
CA PHE A 183 -4.87 9.96 8.09
C PHE A 183 -5.41 9.81 9.53
N TYR A 184 -6.00 10.86 10.11
CA TYR A 184 -6.68 10.80 11.41
C TYR A 184 -7.89 9.85 11.43
N SER A 185 -8.48 9.60 10.26
CA SER A 185 -9.56 8.66 10.03
C SER A 185 -9.11 7.21 9.89
N TYR A 186 -7.81 6.93 10.03
CA TYR A 186 -7.27 5.58 10.05
C TYR A 186 -7.95 4.75 11.15
N THR A 187 -8.53 3.63 10.75
CA THR A 187 -9.15 2.68 11.68
C THR A 187 -8.97 1.27 11.16
N GLU A 188 -8.91 0.30 12.09
CA GLU A 188 -8.88 -1.12 11.77
C GLU A 188 -10.04 -1.81 12.46
N VAL A 189 -10.74 -2.65 11.71
CA VAL A 189 -11.76 -3.56 12.27
C VAL A 189 -11.36 -5.00 12.02
N MET A 190 -11.68 -5.87 12.97
CA MET A 190 -11.46 -7.30 12.82
C MET A 190 -12.49 -7.89 11.86
N LEU A 191 -12.04 -8.82 11.00
CA LEU A 191 -12.91 -9.64 10.16
C LEU A 191 -13.03 -11.02 10.78
N GLU A 192 -14.25 -11.44 11.06
CA GLU A 192 -14.56 -12.75 11.63
C GLU A 192 -15.43 -13.53 10.64
N CYS A 193 -15.03 -14.77 10.35
CA CYS A 193 -15.75 -15.66 9.44
C CYS A 193 -15.82 -17.05 10.09
N MET A 194 -17.02 -17.45 10.48
CA MET A 194 -17.27 -18.71 11.19
C MET A 194 -18.19 -19.59 10.36
N LYS A 195 -17.87 -20.89 10.31
CA LYS A 195 -18.80 -21.91 9.86
C LYS A 195 -18.72 -23.09 10.83
N ASP A 196 -19.85 -23.38 11.48
CA ASP A 196 -19.91 -24.33 12.59
C ASP A 196 -18.86 -23.94 13.66
N ASP A 197 -17.99 -24.88 14.08
CA ASP A 197 -16.90 -24.63 15.04
C ASP A 197 -15.57 -24.21 14.38
N THR A 198 -15.55 -23.95 13.07
CA THR A 198 -14.32 -23.58 12.35
C THR A 198 -14.21 -22.07 12.16
N ASP A 199 -13.12 -21.50 12.68
CA ASP A 199 -12.73 -20.09 12.47
C ASP A 199 -11.86 -19.95 11.22
N TYR A 200 -12.38 -19.23 10.22
CA TYR A 200 -11.67 -18.86 9.01
C TYR A 200 -11.05 -17.46 9.16
N ASN A 201 -10.09 -17.36 10.09
CA ASN A 201 -9.45 -16.11 10.51
C ASN A 201 -8.45 -15.52 9.50
N LEU A 202 -8.10 -16.23 8.42
CA LEU A 202 -7.08 -15.82 7.44
C LEU A 202 -7.67 -15.57 6.06
N ILE A 203 -7.85 -14.29 5.73
CA ILE A 203 -8.24 -13.83 4.39
C ILE A 203 -7.15 -14.18 3.37
N GLN A 204 -7.57 -14.68 2.21
CA GLN A 204 -6.66 -15.05 1.12
C GLN A 204 -6.70 -14.06 -0.04
N ASP A 205 -7.86 -13.42 -0.25
CA ASP A 205 -8.08 -12.44 -1.31
C ASP A 205 -9.27 -11.54 -0.95
N VAL A 206 -9.40 -10.39 -1.62
CA VAL A 206 -10.53 -9.47 -1.48
C VAL A 206 -10.94 -8.92 -2.84
N TYR A 207 -12.25 -8.94 -3.09
CA TYR A 207 -12.84 -8.39 -4.32
C TYR A 207 -14.11 -7.61 -3.99
N VAL A 208 -14.29 -6.48 -4.66
CA VAL A 208 -15.46 -5.62 -4.50
C VAL A 208 -16.29 -5.64 -5.77
N ALA A 209 -17.58 -5.88 -5.62
CA ALA A 209 -18.54 -5.96 -6.70
C ALA A 209 -19.88 -5.37 -6.28
N THR A 210 -20.70 -5.02 -7.28
CA THR A 210 -22.11 -4.73 -7.08
C THR A 210 -22.91 -6.03 -6.98
N ALA A 211 -23.78 -6.13 -5.96
CA ALA A 211 -24.68 -7.26 -5.84
C ALA A 211 -25.71 -7.29 -6.99
N GLY A 212 -25.92 -8.46 -7.58
CA GLY A 212 -27.04 -8.67 -8.52
C GLY A 212 -28.38 -8.69 -7.80
N TYR A 213 -29.48 -8.55 -8.55
CA TYR A 213 -30.84 -8.38 -8.00
C TYR A 213 -31.21 -9.34 -6.86
N ASN A 214 -31.00 -10.65 -7.05
CA ASN A 214 -31.38 -11.66 -6.05
C ASN A 214 -30.58 -11.50 -4.74
N LEU A 215 -29.27 -11.24 -4.85
CA LEU A 215 -28.40 -11.06 -3.69
C LEU A 215 -28.70 -9.73 -2.99
N ALA A 216 -28.87 -8.64 -3.75
CA ALA A 216 -29.24 -7.33 -3.22
C ALA A 216 -30.55 -7.39 -2.43
N LYS A 217 -31.59 -8.01 -3.01
CA LYS A 217 -32.87 -8.26 -2.33
C LYS A 217 -32.71 -9.07 -1.04
N SER A 218 -31.86 -10.10 -1.04
CA SER A 218 -31.60 -10.93 0.14
C SER A 218 -30.83 -10.19 1.24
N LEU A 219 -29.95 -9.25 0.86
CA LEU A 219 -29.14 -8.46 1.78
C LEU A 219 -29.83 -7.17 2.23
N GLY A 220 -30.92 -6.77 1.59
CA GLY A 220 -31.64 -5.53 1.91
C GLY A 220 -30.92 -4.26 1.45
N ILE A 221 -30.14 -4.34 0.36
CA ILE A 221 -29.45 -3.21 -0.30
C ILE A 221 -29.97 -2.95 -1.70
#